data_AF-A0A3Q3GFE9-F1
#
_entry.id   AF-A0A3Q3GFE9-F1
#
_cell.length_a   1.000
_cell.length_b   1.000
_cell.length_c   1.000
_cell.angle_alpha   90.00
_cell.angle_beta   90.00
_cell.angle_gamma   90.00
#
_symmetry.space_group_name_H-M   'P 1'
#
loop_
_entity.id
_entity.type
_entity.pdbx_description
1 polymer ?
#
loop_
_entity_poly.entity_id
_entity_poly.type
_entity_poly.pdbx_seq_one_letter_code
_entity_poly.pdbx_strand_id
1 'polypeptide(L)'
;MGFGGQWFVFISSNLVSDSLLSQMELEALRSIYEGDECFKEISPVSFQFRIGELEDTKAFLLDVSWPETYPETSPQITLDAFFNNRISAETKQLILSQLEEQVEANLGTAMMYTLFEWAKENQESLMENHKPVVTAVTSLSSGDTTNAASTTKKKERKEQLTKAQKRRIVSKTDNKGELPRGWNWVDVIKVGAFPHFHHKMERLL
;
A
#
# COMPACT_ATOMS: atom_id res chain seq x y z
N MET A 1 20.53 28.43 -39.10
CA MET A 1 20.46 27.71 -37.81
C MET A 1 19.75 28.61 -36.82
N GLY A 2 18.52 28.29 -36.41
CA GLY A 2 17.73 29.19 -35.55
C GLY A 2 16.49 28.56 -34.89
N PHE A 3 16.39 27.23 -34.82
CA PHE A 3 15.20 26.55 -34.27
C PHE A 3 15.34 26.14 -32.79
N GLY A 4 16.45 26.46 -32.12
CA GLY A 4 16.68 26.04 -30.72
C GLY A 4 16.05 26.95 -29.65
N GLY A 5 15.79 28.23 -29.96
CA GLY A 5 15.37 29.22 -28.95
C GLY A 5 13.87 29.19 -28.63
N GLN A 6 13.01 29.04 -29.65
CA GLN A 6 11.56 29.09 -29.48
C GLN A 6 11.02 27.87 -28.73
N TRP A 7 11.60 26.70 -28.98
CA TRP A 7 11.24 25.43 -28.33
C TRP A 7 11.62 25.41 -26.85
N PHE A 8 12.79 25.94 -26.49
CA PHE A 8 13.23 26.00 -25.10
C PHE A 8 12.34 26.94 -24.26
N VAL A 9 12.00 28.12 -24.81
CA VAL A 9 11.10 29.06 -24.13
C VAL A 9 9.70 28.48 -23.97
N PHE A 10 9.18 27.77 -24.99
CA PHE A 10 7.87 27.12 -24.92
C PHE A 10 7.82 26.01 -23.86
N ILE A 11 8.84 25.13 -23.81
CA ILE A 11 8.94 24.07 -22.80
C ILE A 11 9.04 24.68 -21.39
N SER A 12 9.84 25.73 -21.19
CA SER A 12 9.93 26.39 -19.87
C SER A 12 8.64 27.10 -19.47
N SER A 13 7.90 27.70 -20.41
CA SER A 13 6.60 28.33 -20.10
C SER A 13 5.51 27.32 -19.74
N ASN A 14 5.46 26.16 -20.40
CA ASN A 14 4.54 25.09 -20.03
C ASN A 14 4.91 24.48 -18.68
N LEU A 15 6.18 24.15 -18.46
CA LEU A 15 6.63 23.55 -17.20
C LEU A 15 6.33 24.43 -15.97
N VAL A 16 6.45 25.76 -16.11
CA VAL A 16 6.07 26.71 -15.04
C VAL A 16 4.56 26.70 -14.80
N SER A 17 3.75 26.59 -15.86
CA SER A 17 2.30 26.54 -15.76
C SER A 17 1.82 25.23 -15.12
N ASP A 18 2.41 24.10 -15.50
CA ASP A 18 2.07 22.76 -14.97
C ASP A 18 2.46 22.61 -13.50
N SER A 19 3.63 23.14 -13.13
CA SER A 19 4.06 23.20 -11.73
C SER A 19 3.13 24.05 -10.88
N LEU A 20 2.58 25.15 -11.42
CA LEU A 20 1.63 25.99 -10.69
C LEU A 20 0.27 25.29 -10.54
N LEU A 21 -0.19 24.60 -11.57
CA LEU A 21 -1.46 23.86 -11.54
C LEU A 21 -1.44 22.76 -10.48
N SER A 22 -0.38 21.95 -10.44
CA SER A 22 -0.21 20.90 -9.43
C SER A 22 -0.13 21.46 -8.01
N GLN A 23 0.51 22.62 -7.83
CA GLN A 23 0.57 23.29 -6.52
C GLN A 23 -0.81 23.79 -6.07
N MET A 24 -1.58 24.40 -6.97
CA MET A 24 -2.95 24.85 -6.66
C MET A 24 -3.86 23.66 -6.35
N GLU A 25 -3.72 22.55 -7.09
CA GLU A 25 -4.46 21.32 -6.82
C GLU A 25 -4.11 20.76 -5.44
N LEU A 26 -2.83 20.71 -5.06
CA LEU A 26 -2.41 20.26 -3.74
C LEU A 26 -3.03 21.09 -2.61
N GLU A 27 -3.02 22.41 -2.75
CA GLU A 27 -3.63 23.32 -1.78
C GLU A 27 -5.14 23.08 -1.67
N ALA A 28 -5.82 22.90 -2.81
CA ALA A 28 -7.24 22.57 -2.84
C ALA A 28 -7.52 21.22 -2.14
N LEU A 29 -6.75 20.17 -2.44
CA LEU A 29 -6.89 18.86 -1.79
C LEU A 29 -6.71 18.95 -0.28
N ARG A 30 -5.71 19.69 0.21
CA ARG A 30 -5.50 19.92 1.65
C ARG A 30 -6.69 20.60 2.30
N SER A 31 -7.33 21.54 1.61
CA SER A 31 -8.52 22.23 2.11
C SER A 31 -9.77 21.36 2.08
N ILE A 32 -9.95 20.54 1.04
CA ILE A 32 -11.12 19.67 0.89
C ILE A 32 -11.08 18.54 1.92
N TYR A 33 -9.91 17.93 2.11
CA TYR A 33 -9.71 16.78 2.99
C TYR A 33 -9.13 17.17 4.36
N GLU A 34 -9.27 18.44 4.75
CA GLU A 34 -8.85 18.89 6.08
C GLU A 34 -9.62 18.12 7.17
N GLY A 35 -8.88 17.36 7.99
CA GLY A 35 -9.47 16.54 9.04
C GLY A 35 -10.10 15.23 8.58
N ASP A 36 -10.00 14.86 7.30
CA ASP A 36 -10.43 13.54 6.82
C ASP A 36 -9.32 12.49 7.07
N GLU A 37 -9.65 11.45 7.82
CA GLU A 37 -8.72 10.34 8.10
C GLU A 37 -8.47 9.43 6.90
N CYS A 38 -9.32 9.50 5.87
CA CYS A 38 -9.21 8.71 4.66
C CYS A 38 -8.09 9.23 3.74
N PHE A 39 -7.81 10.54 3.77
CA PHE A 39 -6.75 11.15 2.98
C PHE A 39 -5.49 11.34 3.83
N LYS A 40 -4.35 10.89 3.32
CA LYS A 40 -3.04 11.07 3.94
C LYS A 40 -2.06 11.60 2.90
N GLU A 41 -1.56 12.79 3.16
CA GLU A 41 -0.41 13.31 2.44
C GLU A 41 0.87 12.67 3.00
N ILE A 42 1.58 11.91 2.16
CA ILE A 42 2.89 11.32 2.50
C ILE A 42 3.99 12.32 2.13
N SER A 43 3.84 12.97 0.98
CA SER A 43 4.70 14.05 0.51
C SER A 43 3.89 15.00 -0.40
N PRO A 44 4.43 16.18 -0.78
CA PRO A 44 3.75 17.10 -1.69
C PRO A 44 3.42 16.52 -3.08
N VAL A 45 3.97 15.36 -3.42
CA VAL A 45 3.75 14.65 -4.69
C VAL A 45 3.30 13.22 -4.47
N SER A 46 2.94 12.82 -3.24
CA SER A 46 2.52 11.44 -2.95
C SER A 46 1.47 11.39 -1.87
N PHE A 47 0.37 10.73 -2.17
CA PHE A 47 -0.84 10.71 -1.38
C PHE A 47 -1.34 9.29 -1.23
N GLN A 48 -2.03 9.07 -0.13
CA GLN A 48 -2.71 7.82 0.14
C GLN A 48 -4.17 8.14 0.45
N PHE A 49 -5.10 7.52 -0.27
CA PHE A 49 -6.53 7.75 -0.10
C PHE A 49 -7.28 6.43 0.13
N ARG A 50 -7.99 6.33 1.25
CA ARG A 50 -8.78 5.15 1.61
C ARG A 50 -10.19 5.28 1.07
N ILE A 51 -10.59 4.32 0.26
CA ILE A 51 -11.97 4.15 -0.19
C ILE A 51 -12.65 3.13 0.71
N GLY A 52 -13.80 3.50 1.26
CA GLY A 52 -14.56 2.70 2.21
C GLY A 52 -14.11 2.85 3.67
N GLU A 53 -14.88 2.25 4.57
CA GLU A 53 -14.62 2.27 6.01
C GLU A 53 -13.59 1.22 6.42
N LEU A 54 -12.96 1.39 7.59
CA LEU A 54 -11.92 0.47 8.07
C LEU A 54 -12.42 -0.97 8.25
N GLU A 55 -13.71 -1.12 8.58
CA GLU A 55 -14.37 -2.40 8.83
C GLU A 55 -14.97 -3.01 7.55
N ASP A 56 -14.97 -2.27 6.44
CA ASP A 56 -15.54 -2.72 5.19
C ASP A 56 -14.63 -3.74 4.49
N THR A 57 -15.21 -4.90 4.20
CA THR A 57 -14.58 -5.93 3.36
C THR A 57 -14.23 -5.41 1.96
N LYS A 58 -15.00 -4.43 1.50
CA LYS A 58 -14.83 -3.71 0.24
C LYS A 58 -14.03 -2.40 0.37
N ALA A 59 -13.32 -2.17 1.46
CA ALA A 59 -12.40 -1.04 1.51
C ALA A 59 -11.08 -1.37 0.83
N PHE A 60 -10.49 -0.37 0.17
CA PHE A 60 -9.15 -0.43 -0.40
C PHE A 60 -8.44 0.92 -0.29
N LEU A 61 -7.13 0.92 -0.48
CA LEU A 61 -6.25 2.07 -0.29
C LEU A 61 -5.53 2.38 -1.59
N LEU A 62 -5.75 3.57 -2.15
CA LEU A 62 -5.01 4.06 -3.32
C LEU A 62 -3.75 4.76 -2.86
N ASP A 63 -2.61 4.31 -3.36
CA ASP A 63 -1.34 5.03 -3.26
C ASP A 63 -1.07 5.72 -4.60
N VAL A 64 -1.00 7.05 -4.58
CA VAL A 64 -0.81 7.85 -5.79
C VAL A 64 0.43 8.73 -5.66
N SER A 65 1.19 8.85 -6.75
CA SER A 65 2.30 9.81 -6.82
C SER A 65 2.30 10.58 -8.14
N TRP A 66 2.65 11.86 -8.05
CA TRP A 66 2.74 12.76 -9.19
C TRP A 66 4.14 12.71 -9.81
N PRO A 67 4.26 12.40 -11.11
CA PRO A 67 5.50 12.64 -11.84
C PRO A 67 5.77 14.15 -11.98
N GLU A 68 7.00 14.51 -12.36
CA GLU A 68 7.42 15.91 -12.57
C GLU A 68 6.60 16.62 -13.66
N THR A 69 6.05 15.86 -14.61
CA THR A 69 5.24 16.36 -15.72
C THR A 69 3.75 16.21 -15.49
N TYR A 70 3.30 15.91 -14.28
CA TYR A 70 1.88 15.96 -13.93
C TYR A 70 1.38 17.42 -13.96
N PRO A 71 0.16 17.72 -14.47
CA PRO A 71 -0.86 16.78 -14.95
C PRO A 71 -0.81 16.45 -16.46
N GLU A 72 0.21 16.87 -17.20
CA GLU A 72 0.35 16.45 -18.62
C GLU A 72 0.55 14.94 -18.74
N THR A 73 1.17 14.31 -17.74
CA THR A 73 1.33 12.85 -17.66
C THR A 73 0.50 12.23 -16.55
N SER A 74 0.18 10.94 -16.72
CA SER A 74 -0.63 10.19 -15.78
C SER A 74 0.03 10.11 -14.39
N PRO A 75 -0.74 10.30 -13.31
CA PRO A 75 -0.24 10.01 -11.98
C PRO A 75 0.05 8.51 -11.85
N GLN A 76 1.05 8.16 -11.06
CA GLN A 76 1.39 6.77 -10.78
C GLN A 76 0.49 6.25 -9.66
N ILE A 77 -0.49 5.42 -10.02
CA ILE A 77 -1.48 4.85 -9.09
C ILE A 77 -1.11 3.39 -8.80
N THR A 78 -1.07 3.03 -7.52
CA THR A 78 -0.73 1.67 -7.07
C THR A 78 -1.67 1.19 -5.97
N LEU A 79 -1.81 -0.13 -5.86
CA LEU A 79 -2.64 -0.81 -4.86
C LEU A 79 -1.80 -1.77 -4.00
N ASP A 80 -0.50 -1.50 -3.87
CA ASP A 80 0.46 -2.39 -3.20
C ASP A 80 0.59 -2.17 -1.69
N ALA A 81 -0.18 -1.20 -1.15
CA ALA A 81 -0.34 -1.05 0.28
C ALA A 81 -0.69 -2.38 0.97
N PHE A 82 -0.09 -2.62 2.13
CA PHE A 82 -0.39 -3.80 2.96
C PHE A 82 -1.88 -3.96 3.28
N PHE A 83 -2.64 -2.85 3.33
CA PHE A 83 -4.08 -2.84 3.52
C PHE A 83 -4.82 -3.66 2.44
N ASN A 84 -4.31 -3.64 1.22
CA ASN A 84 -4.89 -4.28 0.04
C ASN A 84 -4.46 -5.74 -0.14
N ASN A 85 -3.71 -6.34 0.80
CA ASN A 85 -3.25 -7.74 0.69
C ASN A 85 -4.41 -8.76 0.63
N ARG A 86 -5.59 -8.37 1.11
CA ARG A 86 -6.82 -9.17 1.03
C ARG A 86 -7.47 -9.14 -0.36
N ILE A 87 -7.04 -8.24 -1.24
CA ILE A 87 -7.57 -8.03 -2.58
C ILE A 87 -6.75 -8.87 -3.56
N SER A 88 -7.44 -9.67 -4.38
CA SER A 88 -6.78 -10.48 -5.40
C SER A 88 -6.09 -9.60 -6.45
N ALA A 89 -5.02 -10.11 -7.06
CA ALA A 89 -4.33 -9.39 -8.12
C ALA A 89 -5.27 -9.04 -9.28
N GLU A 90 -6.19 -9.93 -9.64
CA GLU A 90 -7.19 -9.69 -10.69
C GLU A 90 -8.08 -8.47 -10.37
N THR A 91 -8.59 -8.36 -9.14
CA THR A 91 -9.39 -7.21 -8.72
C THR A 91 -8.55 -5.92 -8.69
N LYS A 92 -7.29 -5.98 -8.24
CA LYS A 92 -6.39 -4.81 -8.28
C LYS A 92 -6.16 -4.33 -9.73
N GLN A 93 -5.92 -5.25 -10.65
CA GLN A 93 -5.74 -4.92 -12.07
C GLN A 93 -7.01 -4.32 -12.69
N LEU A 94 -8.20 -4.83 -12.32
CA LEU A 94 -9.47 -4.25 -12.75
C LEU A 94 -9.61 -2.79 -12.26
N ILE A 95 -9.31 -2.55 -10.97
CA ILE A 95 -9.38 -1.20 -10.39
C ILE A 95 -8.43 -0.26 -11.11
N LEU A 96 -7.17 -0.65 -11.30
CA LEU A 96 -6.18 0.16 -12.01
C LEU A 96 -6.61 0.43 -13.45
N SER A 97 -7.12 -0.58 -14.16
CA SER A 97 -7.59 -0.42 -15.54
C SER A 97 -8.73 0.58 -15.67
N GLN A 98 -9.65 0.60 -14.70
CA GLN A 98 -10.78 1.53 -14.71
C GLN A 98 -10.36 2.95 -14.32
N LEU A 99 -9.45 3.08 -13.34
CA LEU A 99 -8.87 4.39 -13.01
C LEU A 99 -8.04 4.96 -14.16
N GLU A 100 -7.32 4.13 -14.91
CA GLU A 100 -6.55 4.57 -16.08
C GLU A 100 -7.46 5.23 -17.14
N GLU A 101 -8.67 4.71 -17.34
CA GLU A 101 -9.65 5.34 -18.24
C GLU A 101 -10.05 6.74 -17.75
N GLN A 102 -10.23 6.91 -16.43
CA GLN A 102 -10.52 8.22 -15.85
C GLN A 102 -9.33 9.16 -15.93
N VAL A 103 -8.10 8.65 -15.79
CA VAL A 103 -6.87 9.42 -15.94
C VAL A 103 -6.77 9.95 -17.37
N GLU A 104 -6.90 9.09 -18.38
CA GLU A 104 -6.80 9.48 -19.79
C GLU A 104 -7.84 10.55 -20.16
N ALA A 105 -9.05 10.45 -19.61
CA ALA A 105 -10.11 11.43 -19.84
C ALA A 105 -9.84 12.82 -19.21
N ASN A 106 -8.96 12.90 -18.20
CA ASN A 106 -8.69 14.12 -17.44
C ASN A 106 -7.24 14.63 -17.58
N LEU A 107 -6.43 14.05 -18.47
CA LEU A 107 -5.05 14.50 -18.73
C LEU A 107 -4.98 16.00 -19.06
N GLY A 108 -3.93 16.65 -18.56
CA GLY A 108 -3.73 18.09 -18.72
C GLY A 108 -4.57 18.96 -17.77
N THR A 109 -5.31 18.36 -16.83
CA THR A 109 -6.09 19.08 -15.82
C THR A 109 -5.85 18.53 -14.41
N ALA A 110 -6.24 19.30 -13.38
CA ALA A 110 -6.24 18.84 -12.00
C ALA A 110 -7.28 17.71 -11.81
N MET A 111 -6.83 16.47 -11.66
CA MET A 111 -7.68 15.27 -11.73
C MET A 111 -7.80 14.48 -10.43
N MET A 112 -7.00 14.77 -9.40
CA MET A 112 -6.93 13.94 -8.18
C MET A 112 -8.24 13.87 -7.42
N TYR A 113 -8.90 15.02 -7.23
CA TYR A 113 -10.21 15.05 -6.57
C TYR A 113 -11.23 14.20 -7.36
N THR A 114 -11.25 14.36 -8.68
CA THR A 114 -12.11 13.59 -9.59
C THR A 114 -11.84 12.09 -9.46
N LEU A 115 -10.58 11.68 -9.47
CA LEU A 115 -10.20 10.26 -9.33
C LEU A 115 -10.62 9.68 -7.98
N PHE A 116 -10.43 10.43 -6.89
CA PHE A 116 -10.81 9.98 -5.54
C PHE A 116 -12.33 9.85 -5.39
N GLU A 117 -13.09 10.85 -5.84
CA GLU A 117 -14.55 10.78 -5.75
C GLU A 117 -15.10 9.70 -6.67
N TRP A 118 -14.58 9.57 -7.90
CA TRP A 118 -14.99 8.50 -8.81
C TRP A 118 -14.72 7.11 -8.22
N ALA A 119 -13.54 6.88 -7.66
CA ALA A 119 -13.20 5.59 -7.05
C ALA A 119 -14.10 5.28 -5.83
N LYS A 120 -14.50 6.30 -5.08
CA LYS A 120 -15.40 6.20 -3.94
C LYS A 120 -16.84 5.89 -4.38
N GLU A 121 -17.35 6.56 -5.40
CA GLU A 121 -18.68 6.29 -5.96
C GLU A 121 -18.77 4.90 -6.61
N ASN A 122 -17.68 4.43 -7.21
CA ASN A 122 -17.63 3.14 -7.91
C ASN A 122 -17.11 1.98 -7.05
N GLN A 123 -16.90 2.18 -5.75
CA GLN A 123 -16.33 1.20 -4.83
C GLN A 123 -17.01 -0.19 -4.93
N GLU A 124 -18.35 -0.22 -4.95
CA GLU A 124 -19.08 -1.48 -4.99
C GLU A 124 -18.85 -2.28 -6.27
N SER A 125 -18.81 -1.59 -7.41
CA SER A 125 -18.58 -2.15 -8.75
C SER A 125 -17.14 -2.64 -8.88
N LEU A 126 -16.19 -1.81 -8.45
CA LEU A 126 -14.76 -2.13 -8.43
C LEU A 126 -14.44 -3.39 -7.62
N MET A 127 -15.25 -3.68 -6.60
CA MET A 127 -15.08 -4.83 -5.71
C MET A 127 -16.15 -5.90 -5.87
N GLU A 128 -16.94 -5.88 -6.96
CA GLU A 128 -18.02 -6.84 -7.20
C GLU A 128 -17.49 -8.28 -7.28
N ASN A 129 -16.35 -8.48 -7.93
CA ASN A 129 -15.71 -9.79 -8.12
C ASN A 129 -14.76 -10.17 -6.98
N HIS A 130 -14.67 -9.37 -5.92
CA HIS A 130 -13.77 -9.62 -4.81
C HIS A 130 -14.23 -10.87 -4.03
N LYS A 131 -13.41 -11.91 -4.06
CA LYS A 131 -13.49 -13.05 -3.15
C LYS A 131 -12.35 -12.90 -2.14
N PRO A 132 -12.60 -12.94 -0.83
CA PRO A 132 -11.52 -12.83 0.15
C PRO A 132 -10.51 -13.95 -0.10
N VAL A 133 -9.28 -13.57 -0.44
CA VAL A 133 -8.18 -14.52 -0.61
C VAL A 133 -7.83 -15.03 0.78
N VAL A 134 -8.38 -16.18 1.14
CA VAL A 134 -7.89 -16.93 2.30
C VAL A 134 -6.54 -17.50 1.87
N THR A 135 -5.45 -16.89 2.30
CA THR A 135 -4.12 -17.50 2.21
C THR A 135 -4.10 -18.68 3.16
N ALA A 136 -4.64 -19.81 2.69
CA ALA A 136 -4.61 -21.06 3.40
C ALA A 136 -3.15 -21.47 3.55
N VAL A 137 -2.62 -21.39 4.77
CA VAL A 137 -1.44 -22.17 5.15
C VAL A 137 -1.91 -23.63 5.17
N THR A 138 -1.84 -24.27 4.00
CA THR A 138 -2.20 -25.68 3.81
C THR A 138 -1.23 -26.54 4.63
N SER A 139 -1.64 -26.84 5.86
CA SER A 139 -1.17 -28.02 6.57
C SER A 139 -1.83 -29.21 5.89
N LEU A 140 -1.06 -29.98 5.13
CA LEU A 140 -1.51 -31.25 4.58
C LEU A 140 -1.85 -32.19 5.74
N SER A 141 -3.14 -32.33 6.04
CA SER A 141 -3.66 -33.52 6.70
C SER A 141 -4.10 -34.50 5.62
N SER A 142 -3.20 -35.39 5.21
CA SER A 142 -3.57 -36.59 4.48
C SER A 142 -4.42 -37.48 5.39
N GLY A 143 -5.67 -37.70 4.98
CA GLY A 143 -6.52 -38.74 5.55
C GLY A 143 -6.07 -40.12 5.09
N ASP A 144 -6.30 -41.13 5.92
CA ASP A 144 -7.38 -42.07 5.66
C ASP A 144 -7.57 -43.01 6.86
N THR A 145 -8.82 -43.39 7.14
CA THR A 145 -9.29 -44.77 7.42
C THR A 145 -10.70 -44.70 8.02
N THR A 146 -11.65 -45.12 7.20
CA THR A 146 -13.04 -45.45 7.51
C THR A 146 -13.20 -46.40 8.69
N ASN A 147 -14.14 -46.14 9.62
CA ASN A 147 -14.97 -47.21 10.20
C ASN A 147 -16.19 -46.71 10.98
N ALA A 148 -17.17 -47.61 11.05
CA ALA A 148 -18.60 -47.41 11.28
C ALA A 148 -19.05 -47.18 12.75
N ALA A 149 -20.25 -46.59 12.83
CA ALA A 149 -21.34 -46.83 13.78
C ALA A 149 -21.26 -46.42 15.27
N SER A 150 -22.36 -45.77 15.69
CA SER A 150 -23.10 -45.91 16.97
C SER A 150 -23.15 -44.72 17.98
N THR A 151 -24.40 -44.27 18.19
CA THR A 151 -25.07 -43.92 19.48
C THR A 151 -24.69 -42.69 20.32
N THR A 152 -25.70 -41.80 20.42
CA THR A 152 -26.24 -41.12 21.63
C THR A 152 -25.45 -40.06 22.44
N LYS A 153 -26.13 -38.88 22.57
CA LYS A 153 -26.27 -37.97 23.74
C LYS A 153 -25.19 -36.92 24.08
N LYS A 154 -25.67 -35.65 24.07
CA LYS A 154 -25.53 -34.57 25.09
C LYS A 154 -24.40 -33.51 24.96
N LYS A 155 -24.84 -32.30 24.58
CA LYS A 155 -24.65 -30.95 25.18
C LYS A 155 -23.24 -30.42 25.58
N GLU A 156 -22.92 -29.24 25.01
CA GLU A 156 -22.14 -28.08 25.54
C GLU A 156 -20.74 -28.28 26.16
N ARG A 157 -19.71 -27.68 25.56
CA ARG A 157 -18.89 -26.62 26.21
C ARG A 157 -17.87 -25.98 25.25
N LYS A 158 -17.79 -24.64 25.29
CA LYS A 158 -16.67 -23.82 24.80
C LYS A 158 -15.36 -24.35 25.40
N GLU A 159 -14.38 -24.69 24.58
CA GLU A 159 -13.03 -24.99 25.03
C GLU A 159 -12.07 -23.89 24.59
N GLN A 160 -12.03 -22.82 25.40
CA GLN A 160 -10.94 -21.88 25.41
C GLN A 160 -9.71 -22.60 25.98
N LEU A 161 -8.74 -22.93 25.11
CA LEU A 161 -7.41 -23.35 25.54
C LEU A 161 -6.79 -22.24 26.39
N THR A 162 -6.47 -22.55 27.64
CA THR A 162 -5.92 -21.59 28.59
C THR A 162 -4.48 -21.23 28.24
N LYS A 163 -4.11 -19.97 28.53
CA LYS A 163 -2.78 -19.34 28.33
C LYS A 163 -1.60 -20.19 28.82
N ALA A 164 -1.82 -21.09 29.77
CA ALA A 164 -0.82 -22.00 30.31
C ALA A 164 -0.44 -23.17 29.36
N GLN A 165 -1.38 -23.67 28.53
CA GLN A 165 -1.09 -24.74 27.57
C GLN A 165 -0.21 -24.25 26.40
N LYS A 166 -0.42 -23.01 25.93
CA LYS A 166 0.46 -22.40 24.91
C LYS A 166 1.90 -22.20 25.39
N ARG A 167 2.10 -21.92 26.70
CA ARG A 167 3.45 -21.72 27.27
C ARG A 167 4.28 -23.00 27.36
N ARG A 168 3.64 -24.18 27.52
CA ARG A 168 4.35 -25.47 27.61
C ARG A 168 4.86 -26.00 26.27
N ILE A 169 4.32 -25.52 25.14
CA ILE A 169 4.74 -25.96 23.80
C ILE A 169 6.01 -25.23 23.34
N VAL A 170 6.23 -24.00 23.81
CA VAL A 170 7.37 -23.15 23.40
C VAL A 170 8.71 -23.57 24.01
N SER A 171 8.72 -24.42 25.04
CA SER A 171 9.96 -24.86 25.71
C SER A 171 10.46 -26.24 25.28
N LYS A 172 9.91 -26.83 24.21
CA LYS A 172 10.45 -28.08 23.66
C LYS A 172 11.55 -27.75 22.66
N THR A 173 12.75 -27.52 23.19
CA THR A 173 14.00 -27.38 22.44
C THR A 173 14.28 -28.66 21.65
N ASP A 174 14.58 -28.51 20.36
CA ASP A 174 14.93 -29.62 19.47
C ASP A 174 16.32 -30.20 19.82
N ASN A 175 16.53 -31.50 19.63
CA ASN A 175 17.76 -32.23 20.02
C ASN A 175 19.00 -31.90 19.14
N LYS A 176 19.01 -30.74 18.46
CA LYS A 176 20.09 -30.27 17.59
C LYS A 176 20.53 -28.82 17.85
N GLY A 177 19.97 -28.15 18.85
CA GLY A 177 20.48 -26.86 19.33
C GLY A 177 20.25 -25.65 18.41
N GLU A 178 19.44 -25.76 17.35
CA GLU A 178 19.08 -24.61 16.52
C GLU A 178 17.70 -24.05 16.90
N LEU A 179 17.65 -22.73 17.11
CA LEU A 179 16.43 -21.95 17.34
C LEU A 179 15.68 -21.76 16.02
N PRO A 180 14.34 -21.67 16.02
CA PRO A 180 13.56 -21.46 14.81
C PRO A 180 14.01 -20.19 14.07
N ARG A 181 14.16 -20.30 12.75
CA ARG A 181 14.45 -19.16 11.88
C ARG A 181 13.40 -18.07 12.12
N GLY A 182 13.85 -16.83 12.36
CA GLY A 182 12.99 -15.70 12.76
C GLY A 182 13.08 -15.30 14.25
N TRP A 183 13.96 -15.92 15.05
CA TRP A 183 14.17 -15.54 16.45
C TRP A 183 15.01 -14.25 16.65
N ASN A 184 15.73 -13.80 15.63
CA ASN A 184 16.54 -12.59 15.67
C ASN A 184 16.09 -11.62 14.57
N TRP A 185 15.15 -10.75 14.91
CA TRP A 185 14.72 -9.62 14.08
C TRP A 185 15.74 -8.48 14.29
N VAL A 186 16.93 -8.57 13.69
CA VAL A 186 17.87 -7.44 13.74
C VAL A 186 17.27 -6.29 12.94
N ASP A 187 16.98 -5.20 13.64
CA ASP A 187 16.54 -3.91 13.14
C ASP A 187 17.65 -3.26 12.29
N VAL A 188 17.40 -3.00 11.00
CA VAL A 188 18.36 -2.29 10.15
C VAL A 188 17.85 -0.87 9.91
N ILE A 189 18.02 -0.02 10.93
CA ILE A 189 17.95 1.43 10.77
C ILE A 189 19.34 1.92 10.33
N LYS A 190 19.48 2.28 9.05
CA LYS A 190 20.68 2.97 8.53
C LYS A 190 20.45 4.49 8.62
N VAL A 191 20.70 5.07 9.80
CA VAL A 191 20.76 6.54 9.98
C VAL A 191 22.10 7.06 9.45
N GLY A 192 22.01 8.15 8.68
CA GLY A 192 23.10 8.77 7.92
C GLY A 192 24.29 9.24 8.77
N ALA A 193 25.48 9.04 8.23
CA ALA A 193 26.72 9.56 8.77
C ALA A 193 26.94 11.00 8.29
N PHE A 194 26.87 11.95 9.23
CA PHE A 194 27.52 13.25 9.13
C PHE A 194 29.05 13.07 9.17
N PRO A 195 29.84 13.65 8.25
CA PRO A 195 31.29 13.67 8.38
C PRO A 195 31.71 14.72 9.41
N HIS A 196 32.16 14.24 10.57
CA HIS A 196 32.84 15.02 11.60
C HIS A 196 34.30 15.25 11.18
N PHE A 197 34.72 16.52 11.21
CA PHE A 197 36.09 16.97 11.05
C PHE A 197 37.01 16.34 12.12
N HIS A 198 38.17 15.81 11.72
CA HIS A 198 39.35 15.85 12.59
C HIS A 198 40.66 15.91 11.79
N HIS A 199 41.38 16.98 12.06
CA HIS A 199 42.71 17.36 11.61
C HIS A 199 43.76 16.40 12.22
N LYS A 200 44.64 15.82 11.41
CA LYS A 200 45.90 15.26 11.93
C LYS A 200 47.06 15.64 11.03
N MET A 201 47.86 16.55 11.56
CA MET A 201 49.24 16.78 11.18
C MET A 201 50.06 15.50 11.39
N GLU A 202 50.80 15.09 10.37
CA GLU A 202 52.10 14.46 10.57
C GLU A 202 53.04 14.83 9.42
N ARG A 203 54.22 15.31 9.84
CA ARG A 203 55.36 15.70 9.02
C ARG A 203 55.90 14.51 8.24
N LEU A 204 56.45 14.76 7.05
CA LEU A 204 57.84 14.43 6.67
C LEU A 204 58.11 14.84 5.22
N LEU A 205 58.70 16.02 5.04
CA LEU A 205 59.99 16.31 4.39
C LEU A 205 60.18 17.82 4.28
#